data_AF-A0A923IMI2-F1
#
_entry.id   AF-A0A923IMI2-F1
#
_cell.length_a   1.000
_cell.length_b   1.000
_cell.length_c   1.000
_cell.angle_alpha   90.00
_cell.angle_beta   90.00
_cell.angle_gamma   90.00
#
_symmetry.space_group_name_H-M   'P 1'
#
loop_
_entity.id
_entity.type
_entity.pdbx_description
1 polymer ?
#
loop_
_entity_poly.entity_id
_entity_poly.type
_entity_poly.pdbx_seq_one_letter_code
_entity_poly.pdbx_strand_id
1 'polypeptide(L)'
;EITQRSKTLGCFGEMLSSLLSELARGLVRDGEGATKVIEITVEEAKTLRDARRVAYAVANSNLVKTAFFGGDPNWGRIISAAGSVGIDLPVEQVRLSFEEVPIFAGGKGICGREEELAGIMKQAEIRVRIGLGMGCRSWTVCTSDLSFDYVKINAHYHT
;
A
#
# COMPACT_ATOMS: atom_id res chain seq x y z
N GLU A 1 29.70 22.44 -0.56
CA GLU A 1 29.11 21.86 -1.78
C GLU A 1 29.28 20.35 -1.75
N ILE A 2 28.22 19.56 -2.02
CA ILE A 2 28.29 18.09 -2.10
C ILE A 2 28.47 17.73 -3.58
N THR A 3 29.46 16.90 -3.89
CA THR A 3 29.80 16.47 -5.26
C THR A 3 29.68 14.95 -5.39
N GLN A 4 29.76 14.42 -6.62
CA GLN A 4 29.70 12.97 -6.86
C GLN A 4 30.81 12.16 -6.17
N ARG A 5 31.93 12.80 -5.79
CA ARG A 5 33.05 12.15 -5.08
C ARG A 5 33.01 12.35 -3.56
N SER A 6 32.05 13.12 -3.05
CA SER A 6 31.93 13.41 -1.63
C SER A 6 31.53 12.15 -0.86
N LYS A 7 32.29 11.80 0.20
CA LYS A 7 31.91 10.70 1.11
C LYS A 7 30.54 10.92 1.77
N THR A 8 30.11 12.18 1.88
CA THR A 8 28.81 12.59 2.44
C THR A 8 27.63 12.46 1.47
N LEU A 9 27.87 12.16 0.19
CA LEU A 9 26.81 12.07 -0.82
C LEU A 9 25.76 11.00 -0.49
N GLY A 10 26.20 9.84 0.02
CA GLY A 10 25.30 8.75 0.43
C GLY A 10 24.38 9.18 1.57
N CYS A 11 24.96 9.72 2.65
CA CYS A 11 24.21 10.24 3.80
C CYS A 11 23.21 11.34 3.39
N PHE A 12 23.64 12.28 2.54
CA PHE A 12 22.74 13.31 2.02
C PHE A 12 21.58 12.71 1.22
N GLY A 13 21.86 11.73 0.35
CA GLY A 13 20.84 11.04 -0.43
C GLY A 13 19.80 10.32 0.44
N GLU A 14 20.25 9.65 1.50
CA GLU A 14 19.37 8.99 2.47
C GLU A 14 18.50 10.00 3.22
N MET A 15 19.10 11.09 3.72
CA MET A 15 18.36 12.16 4.41
C MET A 15 17.33 12.82 3.49
N LEU A 16 17.71 13.13 2.25
CA LEU A 16 16.82 13.72 1.25
C LEU A 16 15.67 12.75 0.91
N SER A 17 15.97 11.46 0.70
CA SER A 17 14.96 10.45 0.42
C SER A 17 13.98 10.29 1.59
N SER A 18 14.47 10.33 2.83
CA SER A 18 13.64 10.28 4.03
C SER A 18 12.69 11.49 4.09
N LEU A 19 13.24 12.70 3.92
CA LEU A 19 12.46 13.94 3.92
C LEU A 19 11.38 13.94 2.83
N LEU A 20 11.74 13.57 1.60
CA LEU A 20 10.79 13.51 0.49
C LEU A 20 9.69 12.46 0.73
N SER A 21 10.04 11.34 1.36
CA SER A 21 9.07 10.29 1.72
C SER A 21 8.10 10.77 2.80
N GLU A 22 8.59 11.53 3.78
CA GLU A 22 7.75 12.15 4.83
C GLU A 22 6.79 13.18 4.23
N LEU A 23 7.29 14.06 3.34
CA LEU A 23 6.44 15.03 2.64
C LEU A 23 5.38 14.34 1.77
N ALA A 24 5.76 13.28 1.05
CA ALA A 24 4.81 12.50 0.24
C ALA A 24 3.72 11.85 1.10
N ARG A 25 4.06 11.30 2.27
CA ARG A 25 3.07 10.79 3.24
C ARG A 25 2.18 11.90 3.78
N GLY A 26 2.75 13.08 4.06
CA GLY A 26 2.00 14.27 4.46
C GLY A 26 0.92 14.67 3.45
N LEU A 27 1.26 14.68 2.15
CA LEU A 27 0.30 14.95 1.07
C LEU A 27 -0.84 13.91 1.01
N VAL A 28 -0.53 12.63 1.23
CA VAL A 28 -1.55 11.58 1.25
C VAL A 28 -2.47 11.73 2.46
N ARG A 29 -1.92 12.09 3.62
CA ARG A 29 -2.68 12.35 4.86
C ARG A 29 -3.62 13.54 4.70
N ASP A 30 -3.20 14.55 3.95
CA ASP A 30 -4.00 15.74 3.62
C ASP A 30 -4.87 15.56 2.36
N GLY A 31 -5.04 14.32 1.90
CA GLY A 31 -5.94 14.02 0.80
C GLY A 31 -7.38 14.41 1.14
N GLU A 32 -8.13 14.90 0.16
CA GLU A 32 -9.52 15.35 0.37
C GLU A 32 -10.39 14.24 0.96
N GLY A 33 -10.89 14.46 2.19
CA GLY A 33 -11.68 13.46 2.90
C GLY A 33 -10.91 12.19 3.31
N ALA A 34 -9.58 12.16 3.22
CA ALA A 34 -8.78 11.04 3.68
C ALA A 34 -8.90 10.87 5.19
N THR A 35 -9.13 9.65 5.65
CA THR A 35 -9.16 9.29 7.09
C THR A 35 -8.02 8.35 7.46
N LYS A 36 -7.42 7.70 6.46
CA LYS A 36 -6.32 6.74 6.64
C LYS A 36 -5.24 6.93 5.58
N VAL A 37 -4.00 6.70 5.98
CA VAL A 37 -2.85 6.51 5.09
C VAL A 37 -2.53 5.03 5.03
N ILE A 38 -2.47 4.48 3.81
CA ILE A 38 -2.16 3.08 3.57
C ILE A 38 -0.84 3.01 2.81
N GLU A 39 0.16 2.40 3.44
CA GLU A 39 1.46 2.13 2.84
C GLU A 39 1.48 0.70 2.29
N ILE A 40 1.45 0.57 0.97
CA ILE A 40 1.45 -0.72 0.28
C ILE A 40 2.86 -1.01 -0.22
N THR A 41 3.47 -2.06 0.32
CA THR A 41 4.76 -2.58 -0.13
C THR A 41 4.54 -3.91 -0.83
N VAL A 42 4.92 -3.97 -2.11
CA VAL A 42 4.98 -5.20 -2.88
C VAL A 42 6.43 -5.69 -2.87
N GLU A 43 6.63 -6.93 -2.47
CA GLU A 43 7.93 -7.56 -2.28
C GLU A 43 8.05 -8.81 -3.15
N GLU A 44 9.28 -9.29 -3.29
CA GLU A 44 9.57 -10.55 -3.98
C GLU A 44 9.04 -10.61 -5.43
N ALA A 45 8.99 -9.47 -6.12
CA ALA A 45 8.62 -9.43 -7.52
C ALA A 45 9.78 -9.85 -8.43
N LYS A 46 9.45 -10.40 -9.60
CA LYS A 46 10.43 -10.73 -10.64
C LYS A 46 11.13 -9.49 -11.19
N THR A 47 10.36 -8.43 -11.44
CA THR A 47 10.90 -7.15 -11.93
C THR A 47 10.36 -5.98 -11.10
N LEU A 48 11.11 -4.86 -11.10
CA LEU A 48 10.66 -3.63 -10.46
C LEU A 48 9.36 -3.09 -11.08
N ARG A 49 9.21 -3.28 -12.40
CA ARG A 49 7.99 -2.91 -13.15
C ARG A 49 6.79 -3.69 -12.62
N ASP A 50 6.94 -4.98 -12.35
CA ASP A 50 5.87 -5.83 -11.85
C ASP A 50 5.46 -5.42 -10.44
N ALA A 51 6.42 -5.23 -9.52
CA ALA A 51 6.15 -4.73 -8.17
C ALA A 51 5.37 -3.41 -8.22
N ARG A 52 5.82 -2.47 -9.05
CA ARG A 52 5.17 -1.16 -9.22
C ARG A 52 3.75 -1.31 -9.75
N ARG A 53 3.51 -2.13 -10.78
CA ARG A 53 2.17 -2.33 -11.36
C ARG A 53 1.19 -2.89 -10.33
N VAL A 54 1.60 -3.91 -9.57
CA VAL A 54 0.77 -4.50 -8.51
C VAL A 54 0.48 -3.46 -7.43
N ALA A 55 1.51 -2.73 -6.96
CA ALA A 55 1.37 -1.72 -5.91
C ALA A 55 0.35 -0.65 -6.30
N TYR A 56 0.46 -0.08 -7.51
CA TYR A 56 -0.49 0.92 -8.00
C TYR A 56 -1.89 0.37 -8.28
N ALA A 57 -2.02 -0.89 -8.73
CA ALA A 57 -3.33 -1.49 -8.94
C ALA A 57 -4.11 -1.64 -7.63
N VAL A 58 -3.43 -2.07 -6.56
CA VAL A 58 -4.03 -2.12 -5.22
C VAL A 58 -4.32 -0.71 -4.70
N ALA A 59 -3.35 0.21 -4.82
CA ALA A 59 -3.47 1.57 -4.30
C ALA A 59 -4.60 2.41 -4.94
N ASN A 60 -4.90 2.15 -6.22
CA ASN A 60 -5.91 2.86 -6.99
C ASN A 60 -7.27 2.13 -7.02
N SER A 61 -7.39 0.96 -6.37
CA SER A 61 -8.64 0.22 -6.37
C SER A 61 -9.65 0.86 -5.42
N ASN A 62 -10.77 1.37 -5.97
CA ASN A 62 -11.86 1.94 -5.17
C ASN A 62 -12.43 0.93 -4.16
N LEU A 63 -12.48 -0.36 -4.51
CA LEU A 63 -12.93 -1.40 -3.58
C LEU A 63 -11.95 -1.56 -2.41
N VAL A 64 -10.65 -1.50 -2.67
CA VAL A 64 -9.64 -1.56 -1.60
C VAL A 64 -9.73 -0.31 -0.73
N LYS A 65 -9.76 0.89 -1.33
CA LYS A 65 -9.85 2.17 -0.61
C LYS A 65 -11.10 2.26 0.27
N THR A 66 -12.25 1.80 -0.22
CA THR A 66 -13.50 1.77 0.57
C THR A 66 -13.49 0.71 1.67
N ALA A 67 -12.78 -0.41 1.49
CA ALA A 67 -12.62 -1.42 2.55
C ALA A 67 -11.81 -0.83 3.73
N PHE A 68 -10.72 -0.10 3.43
CA PHE A 68 -9.96 0.61 4.46
C PHE A 68 -10.79 1.68 5.18
N PHE A 69 -11.55 2.49 4.44
CA PHE A 69 -12.47 3.46 5.04
C PHE A 69 -13.49 2.79 5.97
N GLY A 70 -14.11 1.70 5.51
CA GLY A 70 -15.12 0.96 6.27
C GLY A 70 -14.56 0.10 7.42
N GLY A 71 -13.24 0.03 7.59
CA GLY A 71 -12.61 -0.82 8.59
C GLY A 71 -12.75 -2.33 8.31
N ASP A 72 -13.01 -2.72 7.07
CA ASP A 72 -13.15 -4.10 6.61
C ASP A 72 -11.78 -4.64 6.12
N PRO A 73 -11.15 -5.61 6.81
CA PRO A 73 -9.86 -6.17 6.41
C PRO A 73 -9.99 -7.15 5.23
N ASN A 74 -10.47 -6.64 4.10
CA ASN A 74 -10.89 -7.44 2.95
C ASN A 74 -9.73 -7.83 2.03
N TRP A 75 -9.02 -8.90 2.40
CA TRP A 75 -7.93 -9.44 1.59
C TRP A 75 -8.37 -9.80 0.16
N GLY A 76 -9.62 -10.24 -0.04
CA GLY A 76 -10.13 -10.63 -1.35
C GLY A 76 -10.10 -9.50 -2.38
N ARG A 77 -10.46 -8.28 -1.95
CA ARG A 77 -10.36 -7.07 -2.80
C ARG A 77 -8.92 -6.74 -3.17
N ILE A 78 -7.97 -6.96 -2.26
CA ILE A 78 -6.54 -6.72 -2.50
C ILE A 78 -5.96 -7.74 -3.47
N ILE A 79 -6.22 -9.03 -3.25
CA ILE A 79 -5.75 -10.10 -4.15
C ILE A 79 -6.35 -9.94 -5.55
N SER A 80 -7.64 -9.58 -5.65
CA SER A 80 -8.29 -9.28 -6.93
C SER A 80 -7.63 -8.10 -7.67
N ALA A 81 -7.36 -7.00 -6.96
CA ALA A 81 -6.66 -5.85 -7.54
C ALA A 81 -5.23 -6.20 -7.98
N ALA A 82 -4.50 -6.98 -7.17
CA ALA A 82 -3.16 -7.46 -7.50
C ALA A 82 -3.16 -8.35 -8.75
N GLY A 83 -4.15 -9.24 -8.90
CA GLY A 83 -4.31 -10.10 -10.08
C GLY A 83 -4.72 -9.38 -11.37
N SER A 84 -5.31 -8.19 -11.27
CA SER A 84 -5.83 -7.44 -12.42
C SER A 84 -4.77 -6.94 -13.42
N VAL A 85 -3.49 -6.94 -13.01
CA VAL A 85 -2.40 -6.33 -13.79
C VAL A 85 -1.88 -7.22 -14.93
N GLY A 86 -2.45 -8.39 -15.17
CA GLY A 86 -2.04 -9.27 -16.28
C GLY A 86 -0.58 -9.73 -16.15
N ILE A 87 -0.14 -9.99 -14.91
CA ILE A 87 1.11 -10.68 -14.60
C ILE A 87 0.73 -12.09 -14.15
N ASP A 88 1.51 -13.07 -14.56
CA ASP A 88 1.35 -14.45 -14.09
C ASP A 88 1.76 -14.54 -12.61
N LEU A 89 0.77 -14.45 -11.73
CA LEU A 89 0.95 -14.47 -10.27
C LEU A 89 0.66 -15.88 -9.75
N PRO A 90 1.65 -16.62 -9.24
CA PRO A 90 1.42 -17.91 -8.59
C PRO A 90 0.72 -17.66 -7.24
N VAL A 91 -0.60 -17.74 -7.23
CA VAL A 91 -1.47 -17.37 -6.10
C VAL A 91 -1.12 -18.11 -4.81
N GLU A 92 -0.59 -19.32 -4.92
CA GLU A 92 -0.13 -20.14 -3.80
C GLU A 92 1.12 -19.57 -3.10
N GLN A 93 1.94 -18.81 -3.83
CA GLN A 93 3.14 -18.16 -3.30
C GLN A 93 2.85 -16.75 -2.75
N VAL A 94 1.72 -16.16 -3.13
CA VAL A 94 1.33 -14.83 -2.68
C VAL A 94 1.05 -14.84 -1.18
N ARG A 95 1.66 -13.89 -0.48
CA ARG A 95 1.45 -13.63 0.95
C ARG A 95 0.98 -12.20 1.14
N LEU A 96 0.02 -12.00 2.02
CA LEU A 96 -0.49 -10.68 2.37
C LEU A 96 -0.56 -10.55 3.89
N SER A 97 -0.04 -9.45 4.41
CA SER A 97 -0.17 -9.08 5.81
C SER A 97 -0.57 -7.61 5.96
N PHE A 98 -1.31 -7.33 7.02
CA PHE A 98 -1.48 -5.98 7.54
C PHE A 98 -0.63 -5.85 8.79
N GLU A 99 0.25 -4.84 8.83
CA GLU A 99 1.34 -4.79 9.80
C GLU A 99 2.09 -6.12 9.83
N GLU A 100 2.24 -6.74 11.01
CA GLU A 100 2.85 -8.05 11.22
C GLU A 100 1.84 -9.22 11.17
N VAL A 101 0.55 -8.94 10.89
CA VAL A 101 -0.53 -9.92 10.96
C VAL A 101 -0.82 -10.50 9.57
N PRO A 102 -0.51 -11.79 9.32
CA PRO A 102 -0.78 -12.42 8.03
C PRO A 102 -2.27 -12.72 7.86
N ILE A 103 -2.82 -12.35 6.70
CA ILE A 103 -4.26 -12.51 6.39
C ILE A 103 -4.54 -13.40 5.17
N PHE A 104 -3.54 -13.62 4.31
CA PHE A 104 -3.65 -14.53 3.17
C PHE A 104 -2.29 -15.17 2.89
N ALA A 105 -2.30 -16.49 2.68
CA ALA A 105 -1.13 -17.27 2.30
C ALA A 105 -1.57 -18.62 1.71
N GLY A 106 -0.76 -19.21 0.83
CA GLY A 106 -1.06 -20.55 0.28
C GLY A 106 -2.36 -20.58 -0.52
N GLY A 107 -2.70 -19.47 -1.19
CA GLY A 107 -3.90 -19.34 -2.02
C GLY A 107 -5.23 -19.18 -1.27
N LYS A 108 -5.20 -18.95 0.05
CA LYS A 108 -6.42 -18.81 0.86
C LYS A 108 -6.26 -17.78 1.98
N GLY A 109 -7.40 -17.27 2.45
CA GLY A 109 -7.46 -16.43 3.64
C GLY A 109 -7.09 -17.21 4.90
N ILE A 110 -6.52 -16.49 5.88
CA ILE A 110 -6.21 -17.00 7.22
C ILE A 110 -7.33 -16.56 8.17
N CYS A 111 -7.94 -17.53 8.86
CA CYS A 111 -9.03 -17.28 9.81
C CYS A 111 -8.52 -17.12 11.26
N GLY A 112 -9.36 -16.61 12.15
CA GLY A 112 -9.07 -16.58 13.60
C GLY A 112 -8.20 -15.40 14.04
N ARG A 113 -8.22 -14.29 13.28
CA ARG A 113 -7.46 -13.06 13.52
C ARG A 113 -8.34 -11.81 13.50
N GLU A 114 -9.65 -11.99 13.65
CA GLU A 114 -10.65 -10.94 13.45
C GLU A 114 -10.46 -9.78 14.43
N GLU A 115 -10.14 -10.07 15.69
CA GLU A 115 -9.91 -9.05 16.73
C GLU A 115 -8.63 -8.24 16.47
N GLU A 116 -7.52 -8.92 16.12
CA GLU A 116 -6.25 -8.27 15.75
C GLU A 116 -6.44 -7.34 14.55
N LEU A 117 -7.13 -7.82 13.51
CA LEU A 117 -7.39 -7.04 12.31
C LEU A 117 -8.35 -5.87 12.57
N ALA A 118 -9.39 -6.05 13.39
CA ALA A 118 -10.27 -4.96 13.78
C ALA A 118 -9.50 -3.85 14.54
N GLY A 119 -8.48 -4.22 15.32
CA GLY A 119 -7.57 -3.27 15.96
C GLY A 119 -6.75 -2.48 14.96
N ILE A 120 -6.11 -3.17 14.00
CA ILE A 120 -5.31 -2.54 12.93
C ILE A 120 -6.17 -1.60 12.08
N MET A 121 -7.37 -2.03 11.70
CA MET A 121 -8.27 -1.24 10.84
C MET A 121 -8.77 0.04 11.49
N LYS A 122 -8.60 0.23 12.81
CA LYS A 122 -8.89 1.51 13.50
C LYS A 122 -7.75 2.52 13.41
N GLN A 123 -6.55 2.10 13.04
CA GLN A 123 -5.37 2.97 12.94
C GLN A 123 -5.55 3.99 11.80
N ALA A 124 -4.92 5.15 11.97
CA ALA A 124 -4.85 6.20 10.94
C ALA A 124 -3.79 5.89 9.88
N GLU A 125 -2.79 5.07 10.21
CA GLU A 125 -1.75 4.64 9.28
C GLU A 125 -1.68 3.12 9.32
N ILE A 126 -1.73 2.47 8.16
CA ILE A 126 -1.75 1.01 8.03
C ILE A 126 -0.73 0.59 6.96
N ARG A 127 0.14 -0.36 7.31
CA ARG A 127 1.09 -0.99 6.40
C ARG A 127 0.50 -2.27 5.85
N VAL A 128 0.59 -2.42 4.53
CA VAL A 128 0.15 -3.58 3.77
C VAL A 128 1.36 -4.16 3.06
N ARG A 129 1.69 -5.43 3.33
CA ARG A 129 2.79 -6.12 2.65
C ARG A 129 2.26 -7.23 1.77
N ILE A 130 2.68 -7.23 0.50
CA ILE A 130 2.29 -8.21 -0.52
C ILE A 130 3.56 -8.88 -1.05
N GLY A 131 3.87 -10.09 -0.58
CA GLY A 131 4.97 -10.89 -1.10
C GLY A 131 4.52 -11.71 -2.29
N LEU A 132 5.18 -11.57 -3.45
CA LEU A 132 4.82 -12.30 -4.68
C LEU A 132 5.52 -13.66 -4.84
N GLY A 133 6.64 -13.90 -4.14
CA GLY A 133 7.41 -15.15 -4.25
C GLY A 133 8.16 -15.37 -5.57
N MET A 134 8.26 -14.35 -6.42
CA MET A 134 8.76 -14.46 -7.81
C MET A 134 10.20 -13.95 -8.03
N GLY A 135 10.81 -13.29 -7.03
CA GLY A 135 12.11 -12.64 -7.17
C GLY A 135 12.53 -11.82 -5.95
N CYS A 136 13.30 -10.76 -6.17
CA CYS A 136 13.88 -9.92 -5.10
C CYS A 136 13.60 -8.42 -5.27
N ARG A 137 12.73 -8.03 -6.20
CA ARG A 137 12.39 -6.62 -6.44
C ARG A 137 11.21 -6.21 -5.59
N SER A 138 11.25 -4.98 -5.07
CA SER A 138 10.19 -4.41 -4.25
C SER A 138 9.81 -3.00 -4.71
N TRP A 139 8.59 -2.60 -4.39
CA TRP A 139 8.09 -1.24 -4.61
C TRP A 139 7.09 -0.88 -3.52
N THR A 140 7.21 0.34 -2.99
CA THR A 140 6.29 0.90 -1.99
C THR A 140 5.53 2.08 -2.55
N VAL A 141 4.24 2.18 -2.24
CA VAL A 141 3.38 3.31 -2.58
C VAL A 141 2.50 3.66 -1.38
N CYS A 142 2.25 4.95 -1.17
CA CYS A 142 1.28 5.43 -0.19
C CYS A 142 0.00 5.86 -0.90
N THR A 143 -1.15 5.52 -0.33
CA THR A 143 -2.48 5.94 -0.80
C THR A 143 -3.37 6.28 0.38
N SER A 144 -4.46 7.00 0.13
CA SER A 144 -5.51 7.23 1.12
C SER A 144 -6.61 6.17 1.02
N ASP A 145 -7.56 6.18 1.94
CA ASP A 145 -8.85 5.51 1.80
C ASP A 145 -9.79 6.31 0.85
N LEU A 146 -11.05 5.86 0.70
CA LEU A 146 -12.09 6.55 -0.08
C LEU A 146 -13.33 6.71 0.79
N SER A 147 -13.53 7.91 1.32
CA SER A 147 -14.60 8.24 2.27
C SER A 147 -15.79 8.93 1.60
N PHE A 148 -16.86 9.14 2.38
CA PHE A 148 -17.99 9.97 1.96
C PHE A 148 -17.60 11.44 1.75
N ASP A 149 -16.66 11.96 2.55
CA ASP A 149 -16.24 13.37 2.44
C ASP A 149 -15.50 13.65 1.15
N TYR A 150 -14.71 12.69 0.62
CA TYR A 150 -14.12 12.82 -0.71
C TYR A 150 -15.19 13.08 -1.78
N VAL A 151 -16.28 12.30 -1.75
CA VAL A 151 -17.40 12.46 -2.69
C VAL A 151 -18.12 13.80 -2.46
N LYS A 152 -18.38 14.17 -1.20
CA LYS A 152 -19.04 15.42 -0.83
C LYS A 152 -18.25 16.64 -1.32
N ILE A 153 -16.94 16.67 -1.09
CA ILE A 153 -16.06 17.78 -1.51
C ILE A 153 -16.09 17.92 -3.04
N ASN A 154 -15.86 16.82 -3.76
CA ASN A 154 -15.74 16.84 -5.22
C ASN A 154 -17.08 16.90 -5.99
N ALA A 155 -18.21 16.61 -5.35
CA ALA A 155 -19.53 16.71 -5.97
C ALA A 155 -20.19 18.08 -5.78
N HIS A 156 -19.84 18.82 -4.72
CA HIS A 156 -20.46 20.10 -4.37
C HIS A 156 -19.62 21.34 -4.72
N TYR A 157 -18.33 21.16 -5.01
CA TYR A 157 -17.44 22.22 -5.46
C TYR A 157 -17.02 21.98 -6.90
N HIS A 158 -16.93 23.05 -7.69
CA HIS A 158 -16.17 23.02 -8.94
C HIS A 158 -14.70 23.22 -8.59
N THR A 159 -13.92 22.14 -8.67
CA THR A 159 -12.45 22.13 -8.54
C THR A 159 -11.75 22.34 -9.88
#